data_AF-A0A6I4Z940-F1
#
_entry.id   AF-A0A6I4Z940-F1
#
_cell.length_a   1.000
_cell.length_b   1.000
_cell.length_c   1.000
_cell.angle_alpha   90.00
_cell.angle_beta   90.00
_cell.angle_gamma   90.00
#
_symmetry.space_group_name_H-M   'P 1'
#
loop_
_entity.id
_entity.type
_entity.pdbx_description
1 polymer ?
#
loop_
_entity_poly.entity_id
_entity_poly.type
_entity_poly.pdbx_seq_one_letter_code
_entity_poly.pdbx_strand_id
1 'polypeptide(L)'
;MAKVTGFIEFDRKGPPSRPVAERVTDWLEYYEEMPPKQLNEQAARCMDCGVPFCHQGCPLGNIIPDWNDLVYRGHWRDAIERLHATNNFPEFTGRLCPAPCEAACVLGINNDPVTIKQVEVSIIERAWREGWIHPEPPQQRTERRVAVIGSGPAGLAAAQQLRRAGHDVTVFERDDRIGGLLRYGIPEFKMEKRFIDRRLEQMEAEGVVFRSSVNIGVDVDARDLIDEFDAICLSGGATHSRDLPIPGRELDGIHLAMDFLPPQNKIVAGDDVPEREVISAAGKRVIILGGGDTGADCLGTVHRHGALSVKQWELLPR
;
A
#
# COMPACT_ATOMS: atom_id res chain seq x y z
N MET A 1 -4.86 28.23 -4.30
CA MET A 1 -4.60 28.51 -2.88
C MET A 1 -5.81 28.23 -2.02
N ALA A 2 -5.63 27.37 -1.01
CA ALA A 2 -6.63 27.00 -0.01
C ALA A 2 -6.98 28.22 0.88
N LYS A 3 -6.48 28.25 2.13
CA LYS A 3 -6.63 29.40 3.03
C LYS A 3 -5.27 30.01 3.35
N VAL A 4 -5.07 31.28 2.99
CA VAL A 4 -3.80 32.01 3.16
C VAL A 4 -3.24 31.88 4.59
N THR A 5 -4.10 31.93 5.60
CA THR A 5 -3.74 31.88 7.03
C THR A 5 -4.05 30.52 7.68
N GLY A 6 -4.44 29.50 6.92
CA GLY A 6 -4.92 28.23 7.49
C GLY A 6 -3.88 27.51 8.37
N PHE A 7 -2.60 27.60 8.01
CA PHE A 7 -1.50 27.04 8.81
C PHE A 7 -1.21 27.79 10.13
N ILE A 8 -1.74 29.01 10.28
CA ILE A 8 -1.64 29.81 11.51
C ILE A 8 -2.83 29.51 12.42
N GLU A 9 -4.01 29.26 11.84
CA GLU A 9 -5.26 29.14 12.58
C GLU A 9 -5.59 27.73 13.06
N PHE A 10 -5.08 26.70 12.37
CA PHE A 10 -5.40 25.30 12.68
C PHE A 10 -4.14 24.55 13.03
N ASP A 11 -4.16 23.78 14.12
CA ASP A 11 -3.09 22.84 14.48
C ASP A 11 -3.12 21.54 13.65
N ARG A 12 -1.99 20.84 13.58
CA ARG A 12 -1.90 19.58 12.85
C ARG A 12 -2.65 18.53 13.64
N LYS A 13 -3.50 17.79 12.94
CA LYS A 13 -4.22 16.64 13.51
C LYS A 13 -4.04 15.45 12.59
N GLY A 14 -3.47 14.37 13.12
CA GLY A 14 -3.43 13.08 12.44
C GLY A 14 -4.80 12.40 12.41
N PRO A 15 -4.96 11.32 11.63
CA PRO A 15 -6.15 10.48 11.72
C PRO A 15 -6.37 9.99 13.15
N PRO A 16 -7.62 10.00 13.64
CA PRO A 16 -7.94 9.33 14.89
C PRO A 16 -7.59 7.84 14.78
N SER A 17 -7.25 7.24 15.91
CA SER A 17 -6.92 5.81 15.98
C SER A 17 -7.78 5.12 17.02
N ARG A 18 -8.21 3.90 16.71
CA ARG A 18 -8.97 3.05 17.62
C ARG A 18 -8.21 2.83 18.94
N PRO A 19 -8.92 2.71 20.08
CA PRO A 19 -8.30 2.44 21.37
C PRO A 19 -7.37 1.23 21.33
N VAL A 20 -6.23 1.32 22.02
CA VAL A 20 -5.22 0.24 22.01
C VAL A 20 -5.79 -1.09 22.48
N ALA A 21 -6.60 -1.07 23.55
CA ALA A 21 -7.23 -2.27 24.11
C ALA A 21 -8.18 -2.97 23.12
N GLU A 22 -8.76 -2.25 22.17
CA GLU A 22 -9.66 -2.80 21.15
C GLU A 22 -8.86 -3.30 19.95
N ARG A 23 -8.00 -2.44 19.37
CA ARG A 23 -7.31 -2.73 18.09
C ARG A 23 -6.32 -3.91 18.14
N VAL A 24 -5.92 -4.34 19.34
CA VAL A 24 -5.04 -5.52 19.51
C VAL A 24 -5.83 -6.83 19.58
N THR A 25 -7.16 -6.78 19.58
CA THR A 25 -8.03 -7.96 19.67
C THR A 25 -8.63 -8.39 18.32
N ASP A 26 -8.43 -7.58 17.28
CA ASP A 26 -8.89 -7.84 15.93
C ASP A 26 -7.83 -7.43 14.88
N TRP A 27 -8.17 -7.65 13.62
CA TRP A 27 -7.30 -7.39 12.47
C TRP A 27 -7.76 -6.21 11.62
N LEU A 28 -8.72 -5.42 12.09
CA LEU A 28 -9.23 -4.27 11.33
C LEU A 28 -8.22 -3.13 11.31
N GLU A 29 -8.33 -2.26 10.31
CA GLU A 29 -7.54 -1.03 10.23
C GLU A 29 -7.63 -0.24 11.54
N TYR A 30 -6.47 0.22 12.03
CA TYR A 30 -6.41 0.91 13.33
C TYR A 30 -6.64 2.43 13.23
N TYR A 31 -6.55 3.01 12.03
CA TYR A 31 -6.93 4.40 11.79
C TYR A 31 -8.41 4.49 11.47
N GLU A 32 -9.04 5.54 11.97
CA GLU A 32 -10.43 5.87 11.70
C GLU A 32 -10.52 6.99 10.66
N GLU A 33 -11.67 7.09 10.00
CA GLU A 33 -11.93 8.17 9.05
C GLU A 33 -11.88 9.53 9.75
N MET A 34 -11.10 10.45 9.19
CA MET A 34 -11.02 11.81 9.71
C MET A 34 -12.35 12.54 9.45
N PRO A 35 -12.94 13.21 10.47
CA PRO A 35 -14.17 13.96 10.27
C PRO A 35 -14.03 15.02 9.17
N PRO A 36 -15.03 15.20 8.27
CA PRO A 36 -14.92 16.10 7.12
C PRO A 36 -14.49 17.53 7.45
N LYS A 37 -14.96 18.06 8.60
CA LYS A 37 -14.55 19.38 9.09
C LYS A 37 -13.05 19.44 9.39
N GLN A 38 -12.53 18.45 10.13
CA GLN A 38 -11.11 18.40 10.48
C GLN A 38 -10.25 18.20 9.23
N LEU A 39 -10.70 17.35 8.31
CA LEU A 39 -10.02 17.12 7.04
C LEU A 39 -9.91 18.40 6.21
N ASN A 40 -10.99 19.19 6.14
CA ASN A 40 -10.98 20.49 5.48
C ASN A 40 -10.03 21.49 6.17
N GLU A 41 -10.00 21.53 7.50
CA GLU A 41 -9.03 22.33 8.29
C GLU A 41 -7.58 21.90 7.99
N GLN A 42 -7.32 20.59 7.86
CA GLN A 42 -5.99 20.09 7.54
C GLN A 42 -5.56 20.42 6.10
N ALA A 43 -6.46 20.31 5.12
CA ALA A 43 -6.20 20.74 3.74
C ALA A 43 -5.94 22.26 3.66
N ALA A 44 -6.62 23.05 4.50
CA ALA A 44 -6.42 24.49 4.59
C ALA A 44 -5.02 24.90 5.09
N ARG A 45 -4.27 24.01 5.74
CA ARG A 45 -2.88 24.28 6.19
C ARG A 45 -1.88 24.37 5.03
N CYS A 46 -2.25 23.99 3.81
CA CYS A 46 -1.38 24.14 2.64
C CYS A 46 -1.08 25.63 2.36
N MET A 47 0.20 25.99 2.33
CA MET A 47 0.65 27.37 2.07
C MET A 47 0.63 27.75 0.58
N ASP A 48 0.32 26.81 -0.32
CA ASP A 48 0.37 26.99 -1.78
C ASP A 48 1.71 27.61 -2.23
N CYS A 49 2.81 26.96 -1.81
CA CYS A 49 4.16 27.45 -2.02
C CYS A 49 4.47 27.60 -3.52
N GLY A 50 5.04 28.74 -3.92
CA GLY A 50 5.47 28.94 -5.32
C GLY A 50 6.47 27.90 -5.83
N VAL A 51 7.30 27.34 -4.95
CA VAL A 51 8.11 26.14 -5.20
C VAL A 51 7.63 25.02 -4.28
N PRO A 52 6.78 24.09 -4.75
CA PRO A 52 6.20 23.06 -3.91
C PRO A 52 7.19 21.89 -3.72
N PHE A 53 8.03 21.96 -2.70
CA PHE A 53 8.99 20.89 -2.36
C PHE A 53 8.32 19.54 -2.08
N CYS A 54 7.06 19.54 -1.65
CA CYS A 54 6.27 18.33 -1.49
C CYS A 54 6.11 17.53 -2.79
N HIS A 55 6.12 18.17 -3.97
CA HIS A 55 6.12 17.48 -5.27
C HIS A 55 7.40 16.67 -5.45
N GLN A 56 8.55 17.27 -5.14
CA GLN A 56 9.86 16.64 -5.26
C GLN A 56 10.06 15.56 -4.18
N GLY A 57 9.49 15.77 -3.00
CA GLY A 57 9.49 14.77 -1.93
C GLY A 57 8.63 13.56 -2.24
N CYS A 58 7.65 13.67 -3.15
CA CYS A 58 6.83 12.55 -3.58
C CYS A 58 7.50 11.83 -4.77
N PRO A 59 7.83 10.53 -4.66
CA PRO A 59 8.42 9.79 -5.78
C PRO A 59 7.54 9.71 -7.03
N LEU A 60 6.22 9.88 -6.87
CA LEU A 60 5.26 9.93 -7.98
C LEU A 60 5.16 11.32 -8.64
N GLY A 61 5.80 12.33 -8.06
CA GLY A 61 5.63 13.72 -8.50
C GLY A 61 4.21 14.24 -8.30
N ASN A 62 3.50 13.75 -7.26
CA ASN A 62 2.12 14.14 -6.99
C ASN A 62 1.97 15.66 -6.87
N ILE A 63 0.84 16.16 -7.40
CA ILE A 63 0.59 17.59 -7.55
C ILE A 63 -0.25 18.08 -6.36
N ILE A 64 0.39 18.02 -5.20
CA ILE A 64 -0.22 18.07 -3.86
C ILE A 64 -1.01 19.35 -3.54
N PRO A 65 -0.49 20.56 -3.80
CA PRO A 65 -1.21 21.80 -3.53
C PRO A 65 -2.52 21.89 -4.30
N ASP A 66 -2.57 21.40 -5.55
CA ASP A 66 -3.77 21.45 -6.39
C ASP A 66 -4.92 20.67 -5.76
N TRP A 67 -4.72 19.39 -5.47
CA TRP A 67 -5.79 18.59 -4.88
C TRP A 67 -6.09 18.95 -3.41
N ASN A 68 -5.13 19.52 -2.67
CA ASN A 68 -5.41 20.10 -1.35
C ASN A 68 -6.34 21.32 -1.45
N ASP A 69 -6.10 22.20 -2.41
CA ASP A 69 -6.96 23.37 -2.66
C ASP A 69 -8.36 22.95 -3.11
N LEU A 70 -8.45 21.98 -4.02
CA LEU A 70 -9.72 21.42 -4.47
C LEU A 70 -10.51 20.80 -3.31
N VAL A 71 -9.86 20.03 -2.44
CA VAL A 71 -10.46 19.49 -1.21
C VAL A 71 -10.96 20.60 -0.28
N TYR A 72 -10.14 21.64 -0.07
CA TYR A 72 -10.52 22.77 0.78
C TYR A 72 -11.76 23.49 0.26
N ARG A 73 -11.86 23.68 -1.05
CA ARG A 73 -12.99 24.34 -1.73
C ARG A 73 -14.22 23.44 -1.93
N GLY A 74 -14.11 22.15 -1.62
CA GLY A 74 -15.19 21.18 -1.80
C GLY A 74 -15.32 20.61 -3.22
N HIS A 75 -14.32 20.81 -4.10
CA HIS A 75 -14.26 20.26 -5.45
C HIS A 75 -13.66 18.84 -5.45
N TRP A 76 -14.31 17.91 -4.76
CA TRP A 76 -13.77 16.57 -4.51
C TRP A 76 -13.63 15.69 -5.76
N ARG A 77 -14.51 15.88 -6.75
CA ARG A 77 -14.43 15.15 -8.02
C ARG A 77 -13.19 15.56 -8.82
N ASP A 78 -12.96 16.87 -8.93
CA ASP A 78 -11.75 17.40 -9.58
C ASP A 78 -10.49 16.99 -8.80
N ALA A 79 -10.57 16.91 -7.46
CA ALA A 79 -9.45 16.48 -6.63
C ALA A 79 -9.02 15.03 -6.92
N ILE A 80 -9.96 14.10 -7.11
CA ILE A 80 -9.61 12.71 -7.46
C ILE A 80 -9.06 12.61 -8.89
N GLU A 81 -9.63 13.34 -9.84
CA GLU A 81 -9.08 13.41 -11.21
C GLU A 81 -7.63 13.92 -11.20
N ARG A 82 -7.36 14.96 -10.40
CA ARG A 82 -6.03 15.51 -10.24
C ARG A 82 -5.05 14.55 -9.55
N LEU A 83 -5.52 13.81 -8.56
CA LEU A 83 -4.71 12.81 -7.84
C LEU A 83 -4.37 11.60 -8.73
N HIS A 84 -5.32 11.14 -9.54
CA HIS A 84 -5.10 10.04 -10.49
C HIS A 84 -4.23 10.41 -11.69
N ALA A 85 -4.00 11.70 -11.94
CA ALA A 85 -3.06 12.15 -12.98
C ALA A 85 -1.62 11.67 -12.75
N THR A 86 -1.25 11.34 -11.49
CA THR A 86 0.11 10.91 -11.13
C THR A 86 0.15 9.60 -10.33
N ASN A 87 -0.98 9.16 -9.76
CA ASN A 87 -1.02 7.97 -8.90
C ASN A 87 -2.13 6.99 -9.30
N ASN A 88 -1.75 5.78 -9.69
CA ASN A 88 -2.69 4.68 -9.97
C ASN A 88 -3.47 4.24 -8.73
N PHE A 89 -2.82 4.21 -7.55
CA PHE A 89 -3.38 3.58 -6.35
C PHE A 89 -3.27 4.45 -5.07
N PRO A 90 -3.97 5.60 -5.02
CA PRO A 90 -3.98 6.44 -3.83
C PRO A 90 -4.50 5.73 -2.57
N GLU A 91 -5.31 4.68 -2.73
CA GLU A 91 -5.79 3.88 -1.60
C GLU A 91 -4.66 3.09 -0.92
N PHE A 92 -3.60 2.72 -1.65
CA PHE A 92 -2.46 1.99 -1.08
C PHE A 92 -1.42 2.96 -0.53
N THR A 93 -1.05 3.99 -1.31
CA THR A 93 -0.06 4.99 -0.89
C THR A 93 -0.57 5.81 0.28
N GLY A 94 -1.83 6.24 0.27
CA GLY A 94 -2.46 6.97 1.36
C GLY A 94 -2.50 6.21 2.69
N ARG A 95 -2.33 4.88 2.66
CA ARG A 95 -2.26 4.03 3.87
C ARG A 95 -0.85 3.65 4.27
N LEU A 96 -0.02 3.30 3.29
CA LEU A 96 1.26 2.61 3.52
C LEU A 96 2.48 3.49 3.33
N CYS A 97 2.36 4.58 2.56
CA CYS A 97 3.49 5.47 2.30
C CYS A 97 4.04 6.06 3.61
N PRO A 98 5.37 6.17 3.79
CA PRO A 98 5.96 6.88 4.92
C PRO A 98 5.83 8.41 4.81
N ALA A 99 5.10 8.91 3.80
CA ALA A 99 4.81 10.32 3.56
C ALA A 99 6.07 11.22 3.45
N PRO A 100 7.04 10.89 2.56
CA PRO A 100 8.22 11.74 2.34
C PRO A 100 7.87 13.15 1.85
N CYS A 101 6.71 13.31 1.21
CA CYS A 101 6.13 14.60 0.86
C CYS A 101 5.81 15.49 2.07
N GLU A 102 5.43 14.90 3.21
CA GLU A 102 5.22 15.65 4.47
C GLU A 102 6.55 16.05 5.09
N ALA A 103 7.57 15.18 5.04
CA ALA A 103 8.93 15.53 5.46
C ALA A 103 9.54 16.65 4.61
N ALA A 104 9.20 16.70 3.32
CA ALA A 104 9.64 17.75 2.39
C ALA A 104 8.77 19.02 2.42
N CYS A 105 7.70 19.06 3.23
CA CYS A 105 6.79 20.20 3.26
C CYS A 105 7.49 21.42 3.85
N VAL A 106 7.43 22.57 3.13
CA VAL A 106 8.06 23.84 3.57
C VAL A 106 7.55 24.28 4.95
N LEU A 107 6.28 24.03 5.25
CA LEU A 107 5.71 24.34 6.57
C LEU A 107 6.48 23.62 7.69
N GLY A 108 6.97 22.40 7.41
CA GLY A 108 7.78 21.55 8.27
C GLY A 108 9.06 22.19 8.81
N ILE A 109 9.52 23.30 8.21
CA ILE A 109 10.70 24.05 8.68
C ILE A 109 10.38 24.81 9.98
N ASN A 110 9.19 25.39 10.10
CA ASN A 110 8.82 26.30 11.20
C ASN A 110 7.61 25.83 12.02
N ASN A 111 6.85 24.86 11.52
CA ASN A 111 5.68 24.29 12.17
C ASN A 111 5.50 22.85 11.67
N ASP A 112 4.50 22.15 12.19
CA ASP A 112 4.10 20.84 11.72
C ASP A 112 3.69 20.83 10.24
N PRO A 113 4.08 19.81 9.44
CA PRO A 113 3.72 19.75 8.02
C PRO A 113 2.21 19.53 7.79
N VAL A 114 1.77 19.73 6.56
CA VAL A 114 0.40 19.37 6.13
C VAL A 114 0.23 17.85 6.18
N THR A 115 -0.93 17.34 6.59
CA THR A 115 -1.24 15.89 6.59
C THR A 115 -1.63 15.39 5.19
N ILE A 116 -0.69 15.53 4.25
CA ILE A 116 -0.81 15.19 2.83
C ILE A 116 -1.32 13.76 2.64
N LYS A 117 -0.73 12.79 3.35
CA LYS A 117 -1.12 11.37 3.26
C LYS A 117 -2.56 11.15 3.68
N GLN A 118 -3.02 11.86 4.71
CA GLN A 118 -4.40 11.76 5.19
C GLN A 118 -5.39 12.34 4.19
N VAL A 119 -5.04 13.46 3.55
CA VAL A 119 -5.89 14.04 2.50
C VAL A 119 -5.95 13.11 1.28
N GLU A 120 -4.83 12.53 0.87
CA GLU A 120 -4.76 11.55 -0.23
C GLU A 120 -5.72 10.36 -0.02
N VAL A 121 -5.63 9.68 1.14
CA VAL A 121 -6.51 8.53 1.42
C VAL A 121 -7.99 8.95 1.50
N SER A 122 -8.26 10.15 2.01
CA SER A 122 -9.64 10.63 2.14
C SER A 122 -10.27 10.97 0.78
N ILE A 123 -9.49 11.49 -0.18
CA ILE A 123 -9.96 11.75 -1.54
C ILE A 123 -10.42 10.45 -2.21
N ILE A 124 -9.58 9.40 -2.17
CA ILE A 124 -9.89 8.13 -2.83
C ILE A 124 -11.03 7.37 -2.15
N GLU A 125 -11.10 7.35 -0.80
CA GLU A 125 -12.23 6.72 -0.10
C GLU A 125 -13.55 7.40 -0.43
N ARG A 126 -13.55 8.75 -0.49
CA ARG A 126 -14.74 9.48 -0.91
C ARG A 126 -15.10 9.18 -2.36
N ALA A 127 -14.12 9.17 -3.27
CA ALA A 127 -14.38 8.89 -4.68
C ALA A 127 -15.00 7.50 -4.91
N TRP A 128 -14.58 6.49 -4.15
CA TRP A 128 -15.21 5.17 -4.16
C TRP A 128 -16.65 5.22 -3.60
N ARG A 129 -16.87 5.89 -2.47
CA ARG A 129 -18.20 6.02 -1.84
C ARG A 129 -19.23 6.72 -2.72
N GLU A 130 -18.78 7.73 -3.48
CA GLU A 130 -19.61 8.53 -4.37
C GLU A 130 -19.74 7.92 -5.78
N GLY A 131 -19.09 6.78 -6.04
CA GLY A 131 -19.15 6.07 -7.32
C GLY A 131 -18.42 6.78 -8.47
N TRP A 132 -17.41 7.59 -8.17
CA TRP A 132 -16.62 8.31 -9.19
C TRP A 132 -15.53 7.45 -9.82
N ILE A 133 -15.09 6.39 -9.12
CA ILE A 133 -14.14 5.43 -9.67
C ILE A 133 -14.91 4.44 -10.55
N HIS A 134 -14.57 4.41 -11.84
CA HIS A 134 -15.17 3.52 -12.82
C HIS A 134 -14.08 2.89 -13.70
N PRO A 135 -14.36 1.77 -14.38
CA PRO A 135 -13.47 1.21 -15.38
C PRO A 135 -13.23 2.21 -16.52
N GLU A 136 -11.96 2.38 -16.92
CA GLU A 136 -11.54 3.19 -18.06
C GLU A 136 -10.98 2.29 -19.19
N PRO A 137 -11.81 1.48 -19.87
CA PRO A 137 -11.33 0.65 -20.97
C PRO A 137 -10.80 1.53 -22.12
N PRO A 138 -9.81 1.02 -22.90
CA PRO A 138 -9.20 1.81 -23.96
C PRO A 138 -10.19 2.14 -25.08
N GLN A 139 -10.12 3.36 -25.62
CA GLN A 139 -10.94 3.77 -26.76
C GLN A 139 -10.56 3.05 -28.06
N GLN A 140 -9.29 2.65 -28.19
CA GLN A 140 -8.77 1.93 -29.35
C GLN A 140 -7.85 0.81 -28.88
N ARG A 141 -7.90 -0.34 -29.57
CA ARG A 141 -6.99 -1.46 -29.30
C ARG A 141 -5.79 -1.39 -30.24
N THR A 142 -4.63 -1.72 -29.69
CA THR A 142 -3.36 -1.79 -30.43
C THR A 142 -3.09 -3.17 -30.99
N GLU A 143 -3.88 -4.18 -30.59
CA GLU A 143 -3.70 -5.61 -30.91
C GLU A 143 -2.38 -6.21 -30.39
N ARG A 144 -1.60 -5.45 -29.60
CA ARG A 144 -0.38 -5.93 -28.96
C ARG A 144 -0.71 -6.60 -27.64
N ARG A 145 -0.06 -7.75 -27.39
CA ARG A 145 -0.18 -8.56 -26.19
C ARG A 145 1.01 -8.31 -25.27
N VAL A 146 0.77 -7.99 -24.00
CA VAL A 146 1.81 -7.77 -23.00
C VAL A 146 1.60 -8.68 -21.80
N ALA A 147 2.65 -9.41 -21.44
CA ALA A 147 2.71 -10.20 -20.20
C ALA A 147 3.34 -9.37 -19.08
N VAL A 148 2.73 -9.38 -17.91
CA VAL A 148 3.29 -8.77 -16.69
C VAL A 148 3.51 -9.87 -15.67
N ILE A 149 4.75 -10.06 -15.22
CA ILE A 149 5.14 -11.15 -14.33
C ILE A 149 5.31 -10.62 -12.91
N GLY A 150 4.40 -11.01 -12.01
CA GLY A 150 4.31 -10.58 -10.63
C GLY A 150 3.27 -9.48 -10.45
N SER A 151 2.36 -9.67 -9.48
CA SER A 151 1.19 -8.80 -9.28
C SER A 151 1.32 -7.83 -8.10
N GLY A 152 2.55 -7.48 -7.73
CA GLY A 152 2.78 -6.38 -6.78
C GLY A 152 2.40 -5.01 -7.36
N PRO A 153 2.59 -3.92 -6.59
CA PRO A 153 2.20 -2.57 -7.00
C PRO A 153 2.75 -2.15 -8.37
N ALA A 154 4.00 -2.52 -8.67
CA ALA A 154 4.64 -2.21 -9.94
C ALA A 154 3.95 -2.91 -11.13
N GLY A 155 3.66 -4.21 -10.99
CA GLY A 155 2.97 -4.99 -12.01
C GLY A 155 1.55 -4.50 -12.25
N LEU A 156 0.81 -4.21 -11.16
CA LEU A 156 -0.56 -3.68 -11.27
C LEU A 156 -0.59 -2.30 -11.94
N ALA A 157 0.34 -1.39 -11.58
CA ALA A 157 0.39 -0.05 -12.18
C ALA A 157 0.74 -0.13 -13.68
N ALA A 158 1.74 -0.95 -14.02
CA ALA A 158 2.11 -1.19 -15.42
C ALA A 158 0.93 -1.78 -16.20
N ALA A 159 0.24 -2.78 -15.63
CA ALA A 159 -0.89 -3.43 -16.28
C ALA A 159 -2.04 -2.46 -16.55
N GLN A 160 -2.40 -1.62 -15.57
CA GLN A 160 -3.46 -0.63 -15.73
C GLN A 160 -3.11 0.39 -16.83
N GLN A 161 -1.91 0.96 -16.80
CA GLN A 161 -1.49 1.94 -17.80
C GLN A 161 -1.43 1.34 -19.21
N LEU A 162 -0.86 0.14 -19.36
CA LEU A 162 -0.80 -0.56 -20.64
C LEU A 162 -2.20 -0.92 -21.16
N ARG A 163 -3.11 -1.33 -20.28
CA ARG A 163 -4.49 -1.65 -20.67
C ARG A 163 -5.21 -0.41 -21.18
N ARG A 164 -5.12 0.71 -20.45
CA ARG A 164 -5.69 2.00 -20.84
C ARG A 164 -5.08 2.56 -22.13
N ALA A 165 -3.82 2.23 -22.43
CA ALA A 165 -3.15 2.55 -23.69
C ALA A 165 -3.60 1.67 -24.88
N GLY A 166 -4.45 0.66 -24.65
CA GLY A 166 -5.02 -0.19 -25.70
C GLY A 166 -4.33 -1.54 -25.91
N HIS A 167 -3.42 -1.94 -25.03
CA HIS A 167 -2.78 -3.26 -25.10
C HIS A 167 -3.64 -4.35 -24.44
N ASP A 168 -3.52 -5.58 -24.91
CA ASP A 168 -4.09 -6.75 -24.24
C ASP A 168 -3.10 -7.24 -23.19
N VAL A 169 -3.47 -7.10 -21.91
CA VAL A 169 -2.55 -7.31 -20.80
C VAL A 169 -2.96 -8.54 -20.00
N THR A 170 -2.01 -9.44 -19.79
CA THR A 170 -2.16 -10.57 -18.86
C THR A 170 -1.14 -10.45 -17.73
N VAL A 171 -1.61 -10.46 -16.49
CA VAL A 171 -0.79 -10.44 -15.28
C VAL A 171 -0.70 -11.87 -14.74
N PHE A 172 0.52 -12.38 -14.61
CA PHE A 172 0.81 -13.68 -14.02
C PHE A 172 1.30 -13.51 -12.59
N GLU A 173 0.74 -14.30 -11.68
CA GLU A 173 1.11 -14.32 -10.26
C GLU A 173 1.36 -15.76 -9.82
N ARG A 174 2.47 -15.97 -9.10
CA ARG A 174 2.83 -17.28 -8.56
C ARG A 174 1.89 -17.67 -7.42
N ASP A 175 1.56 -16.73 -6.56
CA ASP A 175 0.69 -16.99 -5.42
C ASP A 175 -0.77 -17.20 -5.88
N ASP A 176 -1.60 -17.75 -5.00
CA ASP A 176 -3.00 -18.09 -5.30
C ASP A 176 -3.92 -16.87 -5.46
N ARG A 177 -3.47 -15.70 -4.99
CA ARG A 177 -4.19 -14.42 -5.13
C ARG A 177 -3.26 -13.29 -5.59
N ILE A 178 -3.87 -12.35 -6.30
CA ILE A 178 -3.24 -11.15 -6.83
C ILE A 178 -2.94 -10.13 -5.71
N GLY A 179 -1.83 -9.40 -5.85
CA GLY A 179 -1.45 -8.27 -4.98
C GLY A 179 -0.06 -8.38 -4.37
N GLY A 180 0.65 -9.49 -4.54
CA GLY A 180 1.99 -9.73 -3.98
C GLY A 180 2.06 -9.43 -2.48
N LEU A 181 3.06 -8.67 -2.04
CA LEU A 181 3.21 -8.32 -0.62
C LEU A 181 2.12 -7.40 -0.08
N LEU A 182 1.36 -6.68 -0.92
CA LEU A 182 0.17 -5.97 -0.43
C LEU A 182 -0.87 -6.95 0.13
N ARG A 183 -0.97 -8.13 -0.50
CA ARG A 183 -1.88 -9.22 -0.11
C ARG A 183 -1.33 -10.03 1.06
N TYR A 184 -0.11 -10.56 0.90
CA TYR A 184 0.42 -11.57 1.83
C TYR A 184 1.56 -11.09 2.72
N GLY A 185 2.14 -9.92 2.48
CA GLY A 185 3.15 -9.34 3.38
C GLY A 185 2.54 -8.45 4.45
N ILE A 186 1.88 -7.38 4.00
CA ILE A 186 1.37 -6.32 4.87
C ILE A 186 0.17 -6.83 5.67
N PRO A 187 0.12 -6.69 6.99
CA PRO A 187 -1.02 -7.13 7.79
C PRO A 187 -2.32 -6.38 7.49
N GLU A 188 -3.46 -7.07 7.64
CA GLU A 188 -4.81 -6.52 7.50
C GLU A 188 -5.01 -5.24 8.32
N PHE A 189 -4.47 -5.19 9.53
CA PHE A 189 -4.63 -4.04 10.42
C PHE A 189 -3.91 -2.76 9.95
N LYS A 190 -2.95 -2.87 9.01
CA LYS A 190 -2.32 -1.70 8.36
C LYS A 190 -3.03 -1.30 7.08
N MET A 191 -3.49 -2.29 6.33
CA MET A 191 -4.28 -2.09 5.12
C MET A 191 -5.17 -3.29 4.87
N GLU A 192 -6.48 -3.07 4.91
CA GLU A 192 -7.44 -4.14 4.64
C GLU A 192 -7.38 -4.58 3.18
N LYS A 193 -7.55 -5.89 2.91
CA LYS A 193 -7.41 -6.44 1.54
C LYS A 193 -8.57 -6.10 0.63
N ARG A 194 -9.71 -5.68 1.19
CA ARG A 194 -10.83 -5.14 0.40
C ARG A 194 -10.44 -3.96 -0.50
N PHE A 195 -9.41 -3.20 -0.13
CA PHE A 195 -8.90 -2.10 -0.97
C PHE A 195 -8.18 -2.61 -2.21
N ILE A 196 -7.53 -3.77 -2.11
CA ILE A 196 -6.95 -4.48 -3.25
C ILE A 196 -8.09 -5.05 -4.10
N ASP A 197 -9.02 -5.76 -3.48
CA ASP A 197 -10.10 -6.47 -4.18
C ASP A 197 -10.93 -5.52 -5.05
N ARG A 198 -11.43 -4.40 -4.50
CA ARG A 198 -12.20 -3.41 -5.28
C ARG A 198 -11.41 -2.80 -6.45
N ARG A 199 -10.09 -2.67 -6.29
CA ARG A 199 -9.22 -2.13 -7.36
C ARG A 199 -9.00 -3.16 -8.45
N LEU A 200 -8.83 -4.44 -8.08
CA LEU A 200 -8.72 -5.53 -9.03
C LEU A 200 -10.00 -5.69 -9.85
N GLU A 201 -11.18 -5.66 -9.20
CA GLU A 201 -12.47 -5.68 -9.89
C GLU A 201 -12.57 -4.56 -10.95
N GLN A 202 -12.11 -3.37 -10.61
CA GLN A 202 -12.08 -2.23 -11.53
C GLN A 202 -11.12 -2.46 -12.71
N MET A 203 -9.93 -3.01 -12.46
CA MET A 203 -8.96 -3.34 -13.51
C MET A 203 -9.40 -4.52 -14.40
N GLU A 204 -10.06 -5.53 -13.83
CA GLU A 204 -10.67 -6.63 -14.58
C GLU A 204 -11.76 -6.10 -15.52
N ALA A 205 -12.58 -5.17 -15.03
CA ALA A 205 -13.59 -4.50 -15.84
C ALA A 205 -12.99 -3.57 -16.94
N GLU A 206 -11.74 -3.11 -16.79
CA GLU A 206 -10.97 -2.46 -17.87
C GLU A 206 -10.47 -3.46 -18.93
N GLY A 207 -10.48 -4.76 -18.60
CA GLY A 207 -10.03 -5.86 -19.46
C GLY A 207 -8.63 -6.37 -19.16
N VAL A 208 -8.06 -6.09 -17.98
CA VAL A 208 -6.84 -6.77 -17.51
C VAL A 208 -7.18 -8.21 -17.17
N VAL A 209 -6.40 -9.16 -17.68
CA VAL A 209 -6.57 -10.59 -17.36
C VAL A 209 -5.59 -10.98 -16.26
N PHE A 210 -6.10 -11.51 -15.15
CA PHE A 210 -5.28 -12.04 -14.07
C PHE A 210 -5.18 -13.57 -14.14
N ARG A 211 -3.97 -14.10 -13.94
CA ARG A 211 -3.66 -15.53 -13.87
C ARG A 211 -2.83 -15.79 -12.61
N SER A 212 -3.50 -16.17 -11.52
CA SER A 212 -2.85 -16.59 -10.27
C SER A 212 -2.44 -18.07 -10.33
N SER A 213 -1.61 -18.49 -9.36
CA SER A 213 -1.04 -19.84 -9.30
C SER A 213 -0.24 -20.25 -10.54
N VAL A 214 0.45 -19.28 -11.16
CA VAL A 214 1.33 -19.50 -12.32
C VAL A 214 2.72 -18.94 -12.04
N ASN A 215 3.68 -19.82 -11.77
CA ASN A 215 5.07 -19.47 -11.55
C ASN A 215 5.87 -19.50 -12.85
N ILE A 216 6.02 -18.37 -13.52
CA ILE A 216 6.82 -18.28 -14.75
C ILE A 216 8.28 -18.64 -14.45
N GLY A 217 8.86 -19.52 -15.27
CA GLY A 217 10.20 -20.08 -15.13
C GLY A 217 10.24 -21.37 -14.30
N VAL A 218 9.11 -21.80 -13.72
CA VAL A 218 8.97 -23.07 -12.99
C VAL A 218 7.82 -23.89 -13.57
N ASP A 219 6.60 -23.34 -13.58
CA ASP A 219 5.40 -24.03 -14.08
C ASP A 219 5.23 -23.84 -15.59
N VAL A 220 5.68 -22.69 -16.11
CA VAL A 220 5.61 -22.31 -17.52
C VAL A 220 7.00 -21.85 -17.97
N ASP A 221 7.49 -22.32 -19.12
CA ASP A 221 8.77 -21.86 -19.66
C ASP A 221 8.66 -20.39 -20.07
N ALA A 222 9.63 -19.57 -19.67
CA ALA A 222 9.65 -18.16 -20.05
C ALA A 222 9.75 -17.97 -21.58
N ARG A 223 10.26 -18.96 -22.32
CA ARG A 223 10.32 -18.94 -23.79
C ARG A 223 8.94 -18.96 -24.43
N ASP A 224 7.99 -19.67 -23.84
CA ASP A 224 6.61 -19.72 -24.35
C ASP A 224 5.99 -18.31 -24.32
N LEU A 225 6.31 -17.52 -23.30
CA LEU A 225 5.86 -16.12 -23.21
C LEU A 225 6.53 -15.22 -24.25
N ILE A 226 7.78 -15.49 -24.63
CA ILE A 226 8.49 -14.72 -25.68
C ILE A 226 7.83 -14.97 -27.04
N ASP A 227 7.35 -16.18 -27.29
CA ASP A 227 6.66 -16.52 -28.53
C ASP A 227 5.21 -16.01 -28.56
N GLU A 228 4.53 -15.95 -27.40
CA GLU A 228 3.14 -15.48 -27.31
C GLU A 228 2.97 -13.96 -27.17
N PHE A 229 3.88 -13.24 -26.51
CA PHE A 229 3.66 -11.84 -26.15
C PHE A 229 4.62 -10.91 -26.91
N ASP A 230 4.11 -9.74 -27.31
CA ASP A 230 4.92 -8.70 -27.95
C ASP A 230 5.91 -8.04 -26.99
N ALA A 231 5.59 -8.04 -25.69
CA ALA A 231 6.45 -7.52 -24.62
C ALA A 231 6.20 -8.23 -23.30
N ILE A 232 7.23 -8.25 -22.44
CA ILE A 232 7.20 -8.83 -21.10
C ILE A 232 7.71 -7.80 -20.08
N CYS A 233 6.93 -7.54 -19.05
CA CYS A 233 7.31 -6.72 -17.89
C CYS A 233 7.65 -7.62 -16.70
N LEU A 234 8.86 -7.52 -16.16
CA LEU A 234 9.30 -8.28 -14.99
C LEU A 234 9.10 -7.44 -13.72
N SER A 235 8.18 -7.86 -12.86
CA SER A 235 7.81 -7.18 -11.61
C SER A 235 7.71 -8.15 -10.42
N GLY A 236 8.51 -9.22 -10.41
CA GLY A 236 8.51 -10.28 -9.39
C GLY A 236 8.99 -9.88 -7.98
N GLY A 237 9.54 -8.67 -7.83
CA GLY A 237 9.99 -8.14 -6.54
C GLY A 237 11.23 -8.84 -5.96
N ALA A 238 11.52 -8.57 -4.69
CA ALA A 238 12.67 -9.11 -3.96
C ALA A 238 12.20 -10.06 -2.85
N THR A 239 12.05 -11.35 -3.18
CA THR A 239 11.51 -12.37 -2.25
C THR A 239 12.60 -13.09 -1.44
N HIS A 240 13.88 -12.89 -1.79
CA HIS A 240 14.99 -13.53 -1.08
C HIS A 240 15.25 -12.82 0.24
N SER A 241 15.02 -13.54 1.35
CA SER A 241 15.23 -13.03 2.70
C SER A 241 16.72 -12.94 3.03
N ARG A 242 17.09 -11.96 3.86
CA ARG A 242 18.46 -11.85 4.38
C ARG A 242 18.59 -12.68 5.67
N ASP A 243 19.37 -13.74 5.60
CA ASP A 243 19.64 -14.60 6.75
C ASP A 243 20.82 -14.09 7.61
N LEU A 244 20.92 -14.60 8.84
CA LEU A 244 22.02 -14.30 9.77
C LEU A 244 22.69 -15.61 10.22
N PRO A 245 23.72 -16.10 9.51
CA PRO A 245 24.39 -17.37 9.80
C PRO A 245 25.36 -17.23 10.97
N ILE A 246 24.84 -17.21 12.19
CA ILE A 246 25.61 -17.15 13.44
C ILE A 246 25.35 -18.42 14.28
N PRO A 247 26.22 -18.74 15.26
CA PRO A 247 26.01 -19.91 16.12
C PRO A 247 24.62 -19.90 16.78
N GLY A 248 23.90 -21.02 16.68
CA GLY A 248 22.53 -21.17 17.19
C GLY A 248 21.43 -20.76 16.20
N ARG A 249 21.76 -20.40 14.95
CA ARG A 249 20.77 -20.10 13.90
C ARG A 249 19.85 -21.28 13.58
N GLU A 250 20.32 -22.49 13.82
CA GLU A 250 19.64 -23.77 13.64
C GLU A 250 18.63 -24.12 14.76
N LEU A 251 18.60 -23.34 15.85
CA LEU A 251 17.70 -23.61 16.96
C LEU A 251 16.23 -23.36 16.57
N ASP A 252 15.34 -24.16 17.16
CA ASP A 252 13.89 -24.01 16.98
C ASP A 252 13.39 -22.64 17.47
N GLY A 253 12.40 -22.10 16.77
CA GLY A 253 11.78 -20.81 17.11
C GLY A 253 12.41 -19.60 16.42
N ILE A 254 13.42 -19.80 15.56
CA ILE A 254 14.02 -18.76 14.72
C ILE A 254 13.36 -18.79 13.33
N HIS A 255 12.59 -17.74 13.03
CA HIS A 255 11.81 -17.65 11.79
C HIS A 255 12.13 -16.37 11.03
N LEU A 256 12.10 -16.43 9.69
CA LEU A 256 12.13 -15.22 8.87
C LEU A 256 10.73 -14.59 8.87
N ALA A 257 10.66 -13.27 8.70
CA ALA A 257 9.37 -12.57 8.71
C ALA A 257 8.42 -13.05 7.61
N MET A 258 8.97 -13.45 6.45
CA MET A 258 8.19 -13.98 5.34
C MET A 258 7.71 -15.42 5.56
N ASP A 259 8.17 -16.12 6.60
CA ASP A 259 7.59 -17.38 7.04
C ASP A 259 6.44 -17.14 8.04
N PHE A 260 6.44 -15.97 8.69
CA PHE A 260 5.50 -15.62 9.77
C PHE A 260 4.27 -14.86 9.26
N LEU A 261 4.47 -13.82 8.43
CA LEU A 261 3.40 -12.91 8.02
C LEU A 261 2.44 -13.50 6.97
N PRO A 262 2.90 -14.19 5.89
CA PRO A 262 1.99 -14.72 4.87
C PRO A 262 0.99 -15.76 5.39
N PRO A 263 1.40 -16.79 6.16
CA PRO A 263 0.43 -17.72 6.74
C PRO A 263 -0.60 -17.00 7.61
N GLN A 264 -0.17 -16.01 8.40
CA GLN A 264 -1.09 -15.24 9.23
C GLN A 264 -2.09 -14.41 8.40
N ASN A 265 -1.64 -13.76 7.33
CA ASN A 265 -2.53 -13.02 6.44
C ASN A 265 -3.52 -13.95 5.71
N LYS A 266 -3.11 -15.18 5.37
CA LYS A 266 -4.00 -16.20 4.82
C LYS A 266 -5.08 -16.63 5.81
N ILE A 267 -4.71 -16.86 7.08
CA ILE A 267 -5.68 -17.16 8.16
C ILE A 267 -6.70 -16.02 8.30
N VAL A 268 -6.23 -14.75 8.31
CA VAL A 268 -7.12 -13.58 8.41
C VAL A 268 -8.04 -13.47 7.18
N ALA A 269 -7.56 -13.87 6.00
CA ALA A 269 -8.37 -13.94 4.79
C ALA A 269 -9.37 -15.13 4.78
N GLY A 270 -9.36 -15.99 5.81
CA GLY A 270 -10.26 -17.12 5.95
C GLY A 270 -9.75 -18.44 5.36
N ASP A 271 -8.46 -18.52 5.02
CA ASP A 271 -7.86 -19.74 4.46
C ASP A 271 -7.61 -20.78 5.55
N ASP A 272 -7.76 -22.06 5.17
CA ASP A 272 -7.30 -23.18 6.00
C ASP A 272 -5.80 -23.38 5.78
N VAL A 273 -4.99 -22.89 6.72
CA VAL A 273 -3.54 -23.00 6.68
C VAL A 273 -3.09 -24.21 7.51
N PRO A 274 -2.31 -25.14 6.94
CA PRO A 274 -1.83 -26.32 7.66
C PRO A 274 -1.11 -25.94 8.97
N GLU A 275 -1.42 -26.64 10.07
CA GLU A 275 -0.88 -26.32 11.40
C GLU A 275 0.66 -26.22 11.44
N ARG A 276 1.35 -27.04 10.64
CA ARG A 276 2.82 -27.01 10.51
C ARG A 276 3.39 -25.71 9.93
N GLU A 277 2.57 -24.94 9.21
CA GLU A 277 2.94 -23.65 8.59
C GLU A 277 2.53 -22.46 9.49
N VAL A 278 1.77 -22.71 10.56
CA VAL A 278 1.30 -21.67 11.47
C VAL A 278 2.32 -21.42 12.58
N ILE A 279 2.92 -20.23 12.57
CA ILE A 279 3.81 -19.78 13.63
C ILE A 279 3.01 -18.93 14.63
N SER A 280 2.69 -19.49 15.79
CA SER A 280 1.98 -18.76 16.84
C SER A 280 2.92 -18.12 17.85
N ALA A 281 2.60 -16.89 18.26
CA ALA A 281 3.28 -16.15 19.32
C ALA A 281 2.50 -16.14 20.66
N ALA A 282 1.34 -16.81 20.70
CA ALA A 282 0.46 -16.84 21.87
C ALA A 282 1.19 -17.40 23.10
N GLY A 283 1.16 -16.67 24.21
CA GLY A 283 1.80 -17.11 25.45
C GLY A 283 3.33 -17.18 25.40
N LYS A 284 3.99 -16.65 24.37
CA LYS A 284 5.46 -16.69 24.20
C LYS A 284 6.12 -15.35 24.53
N ARG A 285 7.44 -15.38 24.78
CA ARG A 285 8.29 -14.19 24.83
C ARG A 285 9.01 -14.08 23.49
N VAL A 286 8.75 -13.01 22.75
CA VAL A 286 9.20 -12.86 21.36
C VAL A 286 10.28 -11.79 21.26
N ILE A 287 11.32 -12.06 20.46
CA ILE A 287 12.33 -11.08 20.06
C ILE A 287 12.22 -10.90 18.55
N ILE A 288 12.12 -9.65 18.10
CA ILE A 288 12.07 -9.25 16.69
C ILE A 288 13.40 -8.58 16.36
N LEU A 289 14.11 -9.10 15.35
CA LEU A 289 15.36 -8.52 14.85
C LEU A 289 15.07 -7.70 13.58
N GLY A 290 15.07 -6.37 13.70
CA GLY A 290 14.81 -5.44 12.59
C GLY A 290 13.95 -4.24 13.01
N GLY A 291 14.35 -3.03 12.59
CA GLY A 291 13.66 -1.77 12.90
C GLY A 291 12.72 -1.23 11.81
N GLY A 292 12.70 -1.84 10.62
CA GLY A 292 11.88 -1.37 9.50
C GLY A 292 10.40 -1.79 9.58
N ASP A 293 9.65 -1.47 8.52
CA ASP A 293 8.21 -1.77 8.41
C ASP A 293 7.87 -3.23 8.65
N THR A 294 8.65 -4.17 8.10
CA THR A 294 8.44 -5.60 8.35
C THR A 294 8.56 -5.96 9.82
N GLY A 295 9.45 -5.29 10.58
CA GLY A 295 9.56 -5.47 12.02
C GLY A 295 8.33 -4.93 12.76
N ALA A 296 7.80 -3.79 12.33
CA ALA A 296 6.56 -3.23 12.87
C ALA A 296 5.33 -4.11 12.54
N ASP A 297 5.30 -4.73 11.37
CA ASP A 297 4.26 -5.68 10.95
C ASP A 297 4.29 -6.92 11.84
N CYS A 298 5.48 -7.49 12.07
CA CYS A 298 5.68 -8.57 13.03
C CYS A 298 5.25 -8.16 14.44
N LEU A 299 5.61 -6.96 14.90
CA LEU A 299 5.25 -6.45 16.23
C LEU A 299 3.73 -6.39 16.41
N GLY A 300 3.02 -5.78 15.46
CA GLY A 300 1.57 -5.67 15.51
C GLY A 300 0.86 -7.02 15.46
N THR A 301 1.41 -7.98 14.72
CA THR A 301 0.90 -9.36 14.60
C THR A 301 1.12 -10.14 15.90
N VAL A 302 2.33 -10.06 16.47
CA VAL A 302 2.69 -10.72 17.73
C VAL A 302 1.84 -10.23 18.91
N HIS A 303 1.54 -8.93 18.97
CA HIS A 303 0.62 -8.40 19.99
C HIS A 303 -0.78 -8.99 19.87
N ARG A 304 -1.29 -9.15 18.64
CA ARG A 304 -2.61 -9.75 18.36
C ARG A 304 -2.68 -11.24 18.67
N HIS A 305 -1.54 -11.93 18.59
CA HIS A 305 -1.45 -13.32 19.04
C HIS A 305 -1.49 -13.48 20.57
N GLY A 306 -1.34 -12.40 21.35
CA GLY A 306 -1.31 -12.49 22.81
C GLY A 306 0.03 -12.98 23.37
N ALA A 307 1.15 -12.51 22.82
CA ALA A 307 2.47 -12.78 23.38
C ALA A 307 2.62 -12.22 24.81
N LEU A 308 3.34 -12.93 25.67
CA LEU A 308 3.62 -12.50 27.06
C LEU A 308 4.50 -11.24 27.10
N SER A 309 5.44 -11.12 26.16
CA SER A 309 6.30 -9.95 26.02
C SER A 309 6.92 -9.92 24.63
N VAL A 310 7.16 -8.72 24.10
CA VAL A 310 7.85 -8.53 22.82
C VAL A 310 9.01 -7.56 23.01
N LYS A 311 10.17 -7.86 22.44
CA LYS A 311 11.30 -6.93 22.33
C LYS A 311 11.68 -6.79 20.87
N GLN A 312 11.85 -5.55 20.40
CA GLN A 312 12.33 -5.27 19.06
C GLN A 312 13.76 -4.72 19.16
N TRP A 313 14.69 -5.32 18.41
CA TRP A 313 16.08 -4.92 18.36
C TRP A 313 16.42 -4.48 16.94
N GLU A 314 16.93 -3.25 16.83
CA GLU A 314 17.42 -2.70 15.57
C GLU A 314 18.95 -2.74 15.54
N LEU A 315 19.49 -3.26 14.45
CA LEU A 315 20.91 -3.22 14.15
C LEU A 315 21.19 -1.95 13.36
N LEU A 316 21.57 -0.87 14.06
CA LEU A 316 21.98 0.38 13.42
C LEU A 316 23.45 0.29 12.95
N PRO A 317 23.78 0.86 11.78
CA PRO A 317 25.19 1.07 11.40
C PRO A 317 25.92 1.87 12.49
N ARG A 318 27.14 1.45 12.81
CA ARG A 318 28.05 2.22 13.67
C ARG A 318 28.77 3.30 12.86
#